data_AF-A0A7S9LAN9-F1
#
_entry.id   AF-A0A7S9LAN9-F1
#
_cell.length_a   1.000
_cell.length_b   1.000
_cell.length_c   1.000
_cell.angle_alpha   90.00
_cell.angle_beta   90.00
_cell.angle_gamma   90.00
#
_symmetry.space_group_name_H-M   'P 1'
#
loop_
_entity.id
_entity.type
_entity.pdbx_description
1 polymer ?
#
loop_
_entity_poly.entity_id
_entity_poly.type
_entity_poly.pdbx_seq_one_letter_code
_entity_poly.pdbx_strand_id
1 'polypeptide(L)'
;MEIPKSHIAEFAERLAAEHGVTAEMDRIDRLASTLTRLSGDDVELDRVERLLVGLGRKGILDLDDIFQLMEQYLSHEKNKETPNE
;
A
#
# COMPACT_ATOMS: atom_id res chain seq x y z
N MET A 1 -0.51 -6.19 -15.08
CA MET A 1 0.18 -4.98 -15.61
C MET A 1 1.69 -5.25 -15.63
N GLU A 2 2.58 -4.46 -16.28
CA GLU A 2 4.03 -4.62 -16.00
C GLU A 2 4.33 -3.96 -14.65
N ILE A 3 4.62 -4.78 -13.64
CA ILE A 3 4.90 -4.29 -12.28
C ILE A 3 6.34 -3.76 -12.23
N PRO A 4 6.55 -2.48 -11.92
CA PRO A 4 7.89 -1.92 -11.83
C PRO A 4 8.64 -2.54 -10.65
N LYS A 5 9.91 -2.89 -10.82
CA LYS A 5 10.75 -3.50 -9.77
C LYS A 5 11.41 -2.47 -8.83
N SER A 6 11.20 -1.18 -9.07
CA SER A 6 11.76 -0.07 -8.28
C SER A 6 10.89 1.17 -8.43
N HIS A 7 11.06 2.16 -7.55
CA HIS A 7 10.26 3.40 -7.53
C HIS A 7 8.75 3.16 -7.37
N ILE A 8 8.39 2.16 -6.55
CA ILE A 8 6.99 1.74 -6.33
C ILE A 8 6.12 2.89 -5.80
N ALA A 9 6.66 3.73 -4.92
CA ALA A 9 5.96 4.89 -4.39
C ALA A 9 5.55 5.87 -5.50
N GLU A 10 6.48 6.23 -6.39
CA GLU A 10 6.20 7.12 -7.52
C GLU A 10 5.19 6.52 -8.49
N PHE A 11 5.29 5.22 -8.75
CA PHE A 11 4.32 4.50 -9.58
C PHE A 11 2.92 4.52 -8.96
N ALA A 12 2.79 4.17 -7.68
CA ALA A 12 1.52 4.15 -6.97
C ALA A 12 0.89 5.55 -6.89
N GLU A 13 1.69 6.58 -6.66
CA GLU A 13 1.22 7.97 -6.65
C GLU A 13 0.70 8.43 -8.02
N ARG A 14 1.44 8.14 -9.09
CA ARG A 14 1.02 8.48 -10.45
C ARG A 14 -0.27 7.76 -10.83
N LEU A 15 -0.33 6.46 -10.58
CA LEU A 15 -1.51 5.66 -10.91
C LEU A 15 -2.72 6.12 -10.08
N ALA A 16 -2.52 6.43 -8.80
CA ALA A 16 -3.58 6.98 -7.98
C ALA A 16 -4.07 8.35 -8.46
N ALA A 17 -3.16 9.24 -8.87
CA ALA A 17 -3.51 10.55 -9.42
C ALA A 17 -4.31 10.44 -10.73
N GLU A 18 -3.89 9.55 -11.64
CA GLU A 18 -4.57 9.29 -12.92
C GLU A 18 -6.01 8.78 -12.71
N HIS A 19 -6.26 8.03 -11.64
CA HIS A 19 -7.57 7.43 -11.34
C HIS A 19 -8.34 8.11 -10.20
N GLY A 20 -7.85 9.24 -9.68
CA GLY A 20 -8.48 9.97 -8.57
C GLY A 20 -8.66 9.10 -7.31
N VAL A 21 -7.63 8.32 -6.95
CA VAL A 21 -7.55 7.57 -5.69
C VAL A 21 -6.75 8.40 -4.68
N THR A 22 -7.20 8.46 -3.44
CA THR A 22 -6.51 9.14 -2.34
C THR A 22 -6.09 8.14 -1.28
N ALA A 23 -5.12 8.52 -0.45
CA ALA A 23 -4.67 7.71 0.70
C ALA A 23 -5.55 7.93 1.95
N GLU A 24 -6.73 8.53 1.79
CA GLU A 24 -7.63 8.78 2.91
C GLU A 24 -8.30 7.48 3.34
N MET A 25 -8.32 7.23 4.65
CA MET A 25 -9.01 6.08 5.21
C MET A 25 -10.52 6.27 5.11
N ASP A 26 -11.22 5.31 4.52
CA ASP A 26 -12.68 5.28 4.54
C ASP A 26 -13.21 4.54 5.78
N ARG A 27 -14.52 4.27 5.82
CA ARG A 27 -15.14 3.54 6.94
C ARG A 27 -14.68 2.09 7.02
N ILE A 28 -14.43 1.45 5.88
CA ILE A 28 -13.96 0.06 5.81
C ILE A 28 -12.50 0.01 6.30
N ASP A 29 -11.66 0.95 5.89
CA ASP A 29 -10.27 1.03 6.34
C ASP A 29 -10.16 1.21 7.87
N ARG A 30 -11.01 2.08 8.44
CA ARG A 30 -11.09 2.26 9.91
C ARG A 30 -11.63 1.02 10.63
N LEU A 31 -12.60 0.34 10.03
CA LEU A 31 -13.12 -0.91 10.58
C LEU A 31 -12.03 -1.99 10.60
N ALA A 32 -11.30 -2.16 9.50
CA ALA A 32 -10.18 -3.10 9.40
C ALA A 32 -9.12 -2.80 10.47
N SER A 33 -8.66 -1.54 10.57
CA SER A 33 -7.72 -1.12 11.62
C SER A 33 -8.23 -1.41 13.04
N THR A 34 -9.52 -1.18 13.30
CA THR A 34 -10.11 -1.45 14.61
C THR A 34 -10.17 -2.95 14.93
N LEU A 35 -10.49 -3.78 13.93
CA LEU A 35 -10.51 -5.23 14.08
C LEU A 35 -9.10 -5.80 14.30
N THR A 36 -8.11 -5.31 13.55
CA THR A 36 -6.69 -5.66 13.76
C THR A 36 -6.24 -5.30 15.17
N ARG A 37 -6.57 -4.09 15.64
CA ARG A 37 -6.28 -3.71 17.03
C ARG A 37 -6.97 -4.59 18.07
N LEU A 38 -8.17 -5.08 17.77
CA LEU A 38 -8.90 -5.97 18.66
C LEU A 38 -8.31 -7.39 18.69
N SER A 39 -7.65 -7.85 17.62
CA SER A 39 -6.91 -9.13 17.63
C SER A 39 -5.61 -9.06 18.45
N GLY A 40 -5.23 -7.85 18.91
CA GLY A 40 -3.97 -7.61 19.60
C GLY A 40 -2.82 -7.26 18.66
N ASP A 41 -3.10 -7.11 17.36
CA ASP A 41 -2.14 -6.66 16.36
C ASP A 41 -2.24 -5.14 16.19
N ASP A 42 -1.14 -4.49 15.82
CA ASP A 42 -1.17 -3.08 15.43
C ASP A 42 -0.54 -2.94 14.05
N VAL A 43 -1.35 -2.56 13.07
CA VAL A 43 -0.93 -2.41 11.68
C VAL A 43 -1.37 -1.04 11.21
N GLU A 44 -0.40 -0.15 11.04
CA GLU A 44 -0.60 1.16 10.44
C GLU A 44 -0.06 1.13 9.02
N LEU A 45 -0.96 1.26 8.04
CA LEU A 45 -0.56 1.40 6.65
C LEU A 45 0.00 2.79 6.40
N ASP A 46 1.11 2.88 5.68
CA ASP A 46 1.64 4.14 5.22
C ASP A 46 0.83 4.71 4.05
N ARG A 47 1.27 5.88 3.54
CA ARG A 47 0.58 6.55 2.45
C ARG A 47 0.55 5.72 1.16
N VAL A 48 1.65 5.07 0.79
CA VAL A 48 1.77 4.28 -0.46
C VAL A 48 0.92 3.03 -0.35
N GLU A 49 0.98 2.31 0.77
CA GLU A 49 0.19 1.11 1.02
C GLU A 49 -1.31 1.40 0.94
N ARG A 50 -1.77 2.54 1.49
CA ARG A 50 -3.16 2.97 1.37
C ARG A 50 -3.57 3.24 -0.08
N LEU A 51 -2.67 3.82 -0.90
CA LEU A 51 -2.94 4.04 -2.33
C LEU A 51 -3.10 2.71 -3.06
N LEU A 52 -2.25 1.72 -2.78
CA LEU A 52 -2.35 0.38 -3.38
C LEU A 52 -3.67 -0.31 -3.02
N VAL A 53 -4.09 -0.25 -1.75
CA VAL A 53 -5.40 -0.76 -1.31
C VAL A 53 -6.55 -0.04 -2.02
N GLY A 54 -6.47 1.29 -2.15
CA GLY A 54 -7.49 2.09 -2.83
C GLY A 54 -7.59 1.80 -4.33
N LEU A 55 -6.46 1.58 -5.00
CA LEU A 55 -6.37 1.19 -6.41
C LEU A 55 -6.97 -0.21 -6.64
N GLY A 56 -6.67 -1.14 -5.74
CA GLY A 56 -7.28 -2.47 -5.72
C GLY A 56 -8.79 -2.45 -5.55
N ARG A 57 -9.28 -1.61 -4.62
CA ARG A 57 -10.72 -1.45 -4.37
C ARG A 57 -11.49 -0.91 -5.58
N LYS A 58 -10.84 -0.09 -6.42
CA LYS A 58 -11.41 0.37 -7.70
C LYS A 58 -11.27 -0.64 -8.84
N GLY A 59 -10.59 -1.77 -8.63
CA GLY A 59 -10.35 -2.78 -9.65
C GLY A 59 -9.32 -2.38 -10.70
N ILE A 60 -8.47 -1.39 -10.41
CA ILE A 60 -7.38 -0.97 -11.31
C ILE A 60 -6.20 -1.93 -11.18
N LEU A 61 -5.96 -2.40 -9.96
CA LEU A 61 -5.02 -3.47 -9.64
C LEU A 61 -5.83 -4.69 -9.20
N ASP A 62 -5.44 -5.87 -9.66
CA ASP A 62 -5.95 -7.11 -9.09
C ASP A 62 -5.21 -7.46 -7.79
N LEU A 63 -5.66 -8.51 -7.12
CA LEU A 63 -5.09 -8.90 -5.82
C LEU A 63 -3.62 -9.34 -5.93
N ASP A 64 -3.25 -10.00 -7.03
CA ASP A 64 -1.90 -10.47 -7.27
C ASP A 64 -0.95 -9.30 -7.53
N ASP A 65 -1.40 -8.32 -8.33
CA ASP A 65 -0.68 -7.07 -8.60
C ASP A 65 -0.43 -6.29 -7.29
N ILE A 66 -1.45 -6.20 -6.41
CA ILE A 66 -1.33 -5.53 -5.11
C ILE A 66 -0.29 -6.23 -4.22
N PHE A 67 -0.38 -7.56 -4.09
CA PHE A 67 0.55 -8.30 -3.24
C PHE A 67 1.99 -8.19 -3.75
N GLN A 68 2.21 -8.27 -5.06
CA GLN A 68 3.53 -8.13 -5.64
C GLN A 68 4.10 -6.71 -5.45
N LEU A 69 3.26 -5.67 -5.59
CA LEU A 69 3.65 -4.28 -5.33
C LEU A 69 3.97 -4.04 -3.84
N MET A 70 3.16 -4.58 -2.93
CA MET A 70 3.40 -4.50 -1.49
C MET A 70 4.68 -5.22 -1.07
N GLU A 71 4.92 -6.44 -1.58
CA GLU A 71 6.15 -7.19 -1.30
C GLU A 71 7.39 -6.41 -1.74
N GLN A 72 7.38 -5.88 -2.96
CA GLN A 72 8.51 -5.10 -3.49
C GLN A 72 8.70 -3.81 -2.70
N TYR A 73 7.62 -3.08 -2.41
CA TYR A 73 7.67 -1.85 -1.64
C TYR A 73 8.25 -2.07 -0.23
N LEU A 74 7.72 -3.05 0.51
CA LEU A 74 8.19 -3.40 1.85
C LEU A 74 9.64 -3.90 1.85
N SER A 75 10.05 -4.66 0.83
CA SER A 75 11.43 -5.14 0.69
C SER A 75 12.41 -3.99 0.43
N HIS A 76 11.98 -2.94 -0.26
CA HIS A 76 12.78 -1.75 -0.53
C HIS A 76 12.80 -0.76 0.64
N GLU A 77 11.70 -0.59 1.38
CA GLU A 77 11.64 0.25 2.58
C GLU A 77 12.41 -0.38 3.77
N LYS A 78 12.33 -1.70 3.98
CA LYS A 78 13.17 -2.38 5.01
C LYS A 78 14.67 -2.20 4.80
N ASN A 79 15.11 -2.03 3.55
CA ASN A 79 16.52 -1.72 3.25
C ASN A 79 16.91 -0.26 3.52
N LYS A 80 15.96 0.64 3.77
CA LYS A 80 16.23 2.01 4.27
C LYS A 80 16.32 2.06 5.80
N GLU A 81 15.74 1.10 6.50
CA GLU A 81 15.76 0.99 7.97
C GLU A 81 17.00 0.30 8.56
N THR A 82 18.04 0.01 7.75
CA THR A 82 19.39 -0.24 8.29
C THR A 82 20.29 0.99 8.12
N PRO A 83 20.20 2.02 8.99
CA PRO A 83 21.34 2.87 9.30
C PRO A 83 22.39 2.08 10.10
N ASN A 84 23.60 2.01 9.56
CA ASN A 84 24.90 1.72 10.20
C ASN A 84 24.88 0.95 11.54
N GLU A 85 25.44 -0.27 11.51
CA GLU A 85 26.29 -0.75 12.60
C GLU A 85 27.64 0.01 12.62
#